data_AF-A0A0Q8SI26-F1
#
_entry.id   AF-A0A0Q8SI26-F1
#
_cell.length_a   1.000
_cell.length_b   1.000
_cell.length_c   1.000
_cell.angle_alpha   90.00
_cell.angle_beta   90.00
_cell.angle_gamma   90.00
#
_symmetry.space_group_name_H-M   'P 1'
#
loop_
_entity.id
_entity.type
_entity.pdbx_description
1 polymer ?
#
loop_
_entity_poly.entity_id
_entity_poly.type
_entity_poly.pdbx_seq_one_letter_code
_entity_poly.pdbx_strand_id
1 'polypeptide(L)'
;MNPDEQETARIEARLLAIGEAQVRDMKAREAAQRNRRPWNFDAPAKEPRRWTLPRKYRVPVLLVVAYTVIGTVLGLSLAHQFIWFGEVAYGPLAWLLFLGLLPVIAAIWFIAARIAQAQESRARSWAGRWLVAYPAWVVLSACMVATAPWGWAALLGWAFGSPARVEVQVTSVEQRHARRGCNHTATFELQGATSFRICLHRRLEGAMPPAGSTVEVSGMLSWLGLYVEQVHAR
;
A
#
# COMPACT_ATOMS: atom_id res chain seq x y z
N MET A 1 -73.67 33.15 47.63
CA MET A 1 -72.97 32.47 46.51
C MET A 1 -73.99 31.54 45.89
N ASN A 2 -74.36 31.79 44.64
CA ASN A 2 -75.44 31.06 44.01
C ASN A 2 -74.92 29.67 43.57
N PRO A 3 -75.52 28.55 44.02
CA PRO A 3 -75.09 27.21 43.61
C PRO A 3 -75.03 27.04 42.08
N ASP A 4 -75.92 27.74 41.37
CA ASP A 4 -75.98 27.72 39.90
C ASP A 4 -74.73 28.30 39.22
N GLU A 5 -74.06 29.29 39.84
CA GLU A 5 -72.81 29.88 39.31
C GLU A 5 -71.61 28.94 39.46
N GLN A 6 -71.63 28.06 40.47
CA GLN A 6 -70.57 27.07 40.65
C GLN A 6 -70.73 25.90 39.67
N GLU A 7 -71.96 25.55 39.31
CA GLU A 7 -72.22 24.51 38.32
C GLU A 7 -71.86 24.97 36.90
N THR A 8 -72.20 26.20 36.52
CA THR A 8 -71.81 26.77 35.22
C THR A 8 -70.29 26.87 35.06
N ALA A 9 -69.58 27.38 36.07
CA ALA A 9 -68.12 27.45 36.05
C ALA A 9 -67.46 26.07 35.89
N ARG A 10 -68.06 25.03 36.47
CA ARG A 10 -67.56 23.64 36.36
C ARG A 10 -67.79 23.06 34.95
N ILE A 11 -68.91 23.42 34.31
CA ILE A 11 -69.21 23.00 32.95
C ILE A 11 -68.28 23.70 31.96
N GLU A 12 -68.06 25.01 32.12
CA GLU A 12 -67.14 25.78 31.28
C GLU A 12 -65.70 25.27 31.38
N ALA A 13 -65.22 24.99 32.61
CA ALA A 13 -63.90 24.40 32.81
C ALA A 13 -63.74 23.03 32.13
N ARG A 14 -64.80 22.20 32.12
CA ARG A 14 -64.78 20.91 31.41
C ARG A 14 -64.75 21.08 29.90
N LEU A 15 -65.50 22.04 29.35
CA LEU A 15 -65.53 22.30 27.91
C LEU A 15 -64.18 22.83 27.41
N LEU A 16 -63.52 23.72 28.17
CA LEU A 16 -62.18 24.21 27.85
C LEU A 16 -61.14 23.09 27.88
N ALA A 17 -61.18 22.21 28.89
CA ALA A 17 -60.27 21.07 28.98
C ALA A 17 -60.41 20.09 27.79
N ILE A 18 -61.65 19.85 27.33
CA ILE A 18 -61.91 19.01 26.15
C ILE A 18 -61.36 19.67 24.88
N GLY A 19 -61.55 20.99 24.73
CA GLY A 19 -61.03 21.75 23.58
C GLY A 19 -59.50 21.70 23.50
N GLU A 20 -58.80 21.92 24.62
CA GLU A 20 -57.33 21.86 24.66
C GLU A 20 -56.78 20.47 24.34
N ALA A 21 -57.44 19.41 24.82
CA ALA A 21 -57.04 18.04 24.53
C ALA A 21 -57.11 17.74 23.03
N GLN A 22 -58.17 18.17 22.34
CA GLN A 22 -58.30 17.98 20.90
C GLN A 22 -57.23 18.73 20.10
N VAL A 23 -56.87 19.94 20.50
CA VAL A 23 -55.82 20.73 19.81
C VAL A 23 -54.45 20.07 19.97
N ARG A 24 -54.13 19.52 21.15
CA ARG A 24 -52.87 18.78 21.36
C ARG A 24 -52.80 17.52 20.51
N ASP A 25 -53.89 16.77 20.43
CA ASP A 25 -53.97 15.57 19.60
C ASP A 25 -53.83 15.87 18.11
N MET A 26 -54.46 16.94 17.61
CA MET A 26 -54.28 17.36 16.21
C MET A 26 -52.84 17.76 15.93
N LYS A 27 -52.19 18.54 16.80
CA LYS A 27 -50.78 18.91 16.64
C LYS A 27 -49.85 17.71 16.70
N ALA A 28 -50.11 16.73 17.56
CA ALA A 28 -49.33 15.50 17.65
C ALA A 28 -49.46 14.66 16.37
N ARG A 29 -50.67 14.56 15.81
CA ARG A 29 -50.92 13.88 14.53
C ARG A 29 -50.23 14.58 13.36
N GLU A 30 -50.30 15.91 13.29
CA GLU A 30 -49.58 16.69 12.28
C GLU A 30 -48.07 16.52 12.40
N ALA A 31 -47.51 16.56 13.61
CA ALA A 31 -46.08 16.33 13.84
C ALA A 31 -45.65 14.92 13.40
N ALA A 32 -46.46 13.90 13.72
CA ALA A 32 -46.23 12.53 13.28
C ALA A 32 -46.33 12.39 11.74
N GLN A 33 -47.29 13.06 11.12
CA GLN A 33 -47.49 13.03 9.67
C GLN A 33 -46.38 13.77 8.91
N ARG A 34 -45.88 14.88 9.46
CA ARG A 34 -44.73 15.62 8.90
C ARG A 34 -43.44 14.80 8.96
N ASN A 35 -43.31 13.94 9.97
CA ASN A 35 -42.18 13.03 10.12
C ASN A 35 -42.33 11.72 9.33
N ARG A 36 -43.55 11.38 8.88
CA ARG A 36 -43.80 10.35 7.87
C ARG A 36 -43.49 10.90 6.47
N ARG A 37 -42.23 11.26 6.22
CA ARG A 37 -41.76 11.31 4.83
C ARG A 37 -41.91 9.88 4.27
N PRO A 38 -42.64 9.68 3.16
CA PRO A 38 -42.73 8.37 2.56
C PRO A 38 -41.31 7.91 2.26
N TRP A 39 -40.94 6.75 2.79
CA TRP A 39 -39.68 6.10 2.48
C TRP A 39 -39.76 5.72 1.00
N ASN A 40 -39.22 6.56 0.12
CA ASN A 40 -39.18 6.30 -1.31
C ASN A 40 -38.26 5.11 -1.56
N PHE A 41 -38.84 3.92 -1.69
CA PHE A 41 -38.16 2.73 -2.21
C PHE A 41 -37.71 2.92 -3.67
N ASP A 42 -38.32 3.87 -4.38
CA ASP A 42 -38.02 4.21 -5.77
C ASP A 42 -36.98 5.34 -5.92
N ALA A 43 -36.29 5.75 -4.84
CA ALA A 43 -35.12 6.60 -5.02
C ALA A 43 -34.12 5.80 -5.87
N PRO A 44 -33.80 6.24 -7.11
CA PRO A 44 -32.93 5.46 -7.97
C PRO A 44 -31.65 5.21 -7.20
N ALA A 45 -31.33 3.94 -6.97
CA ALA A 45 -30.06 3.55 -6.40
C ALA A 45 -29.01 4.30 -7.21
N LYS A 46 -28.35 5.30 -6.60
CA LYS A 46 -27.32 6.07 -7.29
C LYS A 46 -26.30 5.05 -7.75
N GLU A 47 -26.33 4.70 -9.03
CA GLU A 47 -25.40 3.73 -9.58
C GLU A 47 -24.01 4.19 -9.14
N PRO A 48 -23.19 3.30 -8.56
CA PRO A 48 -21.85 3.68 -8.14
C PRO A 48 -21.16 4.23 -9.37
N ARG A 49 -20.97 5.55 -9.41
CA ARG A 49 -20.45 6.27 -10.57
C ARG A 49 -19.03 5.77 -10.75
N ARG A 50 -18.86 4.76 -11.62
CA ARG A 50 -17.61 4.02 -11.77
C ARG A 50 -16.51 5.03 -12.02
N TRP A 51 -15.45 4.93 -11.24
CA TRP A 51 -14.26 5.76 -11.36
C TRP A 51 -13.60 5.50 -12.71
N THR A 52 -14.04 6.23 -13.73
CA THR A 52 -13.46 6.18 -15.06
C THR A 52 -12.45 7.32 -15.15
N LEU A 53 -11.17 7.00 -14.93
CA LEU A 53 -10.08 7.88 -15.33
C LEU A 53 -10.28 8.28 -16.80
N PRO A 54 -10.01 9.56 -17.19
CA PRO A 54 -10.08 9.97 -18.57
C PRO A 54 -9.17 9.06 -19.41
N ARG A 55 -9.63 8.65 -20.59
CA ARG A 55 -8.93 7.65 -21.44
C ARG A 55 -7.46 7.99 -21.67
N LYS A 56 -7.13 9.29 -21.75
CA LYS A 56 -5.77 9.82 -21.91
C LYS A 56 -4.82 9.48 -20.76
N TYR A 57 -5.32 9.39 -19.52
CA TYR A 57 -4.51 9.10 -18.33
C TYR A 57 -4.51 7.63 -17.94
N ARG A 58 -5.40 6.79 -18.49
CA ARG A 58 -5.47 5.36 -18.15
C ARG A 58 -4.19 4.63 -18.51
N VAL A 59 -3.69 4.85 -19.72
CA VAL A 59 -2.48 4.19 -20.23
C VAL A 59 -1.24 4.55 -19.40
N PRO A 60 -0.89 5.83 -19.18
CA PRO A 60 0.30 6.16 -18.40
C PRO A 60 0.20 5.70 -16.94
N VAL A 61 -0.99 5.81 -16.31
CA VAL A 61 -1.17 5.32 -14.94
C VAL A 61 -0.99 3.81 -14.87
N LEU A 62 -1.56 3.06 -15.82
CA LEU A 62 -1.41 1.60 -15.86
C LEU A 62 0.04 1.19 -16.13
N LEU A 63 0.76 1.91 -16.98
CA LEU A 63 2.19 1.67 -17.21
C LEU A 63 3.03 1.93 -15.96
N VAL A 64 2.78 3.02 -15.23
CA VAL A 64 3.50 3.32 -13.98
C VAL A 64 3.21 2.26 -12.92
N VAL A 65 1.95 1.85 -12.78
CA VAL A 65 1.56 0.79 -11.84
C VAL A 65 2.21 -0.55 -12.23
N ALA A 66 2.19 -0.91 -13.51
CA ALA A 66 2.84 -2.12 -13.98
C ALA A 66 4.36 -2.06 -13.73
N TYR A 67 4.99 -0.91 -14.02
CA TYR A 67 6.42 -0.71 -13.80
C TYR A 67 6.84 -0.87 -12.34
N THR A 68 6.06 -0.32 -11.40
CA THR A 68 6.37 -0.42 -9.96
C THR A 68 6.09 -1.81 -9.42
N VAL A 69 4.99 -2.45 -9.82
CA VAL A 69 4.65 -3.82 -9.37
C VAL A 69 5.67 -4.82 -9.93
N ILE A 70 5.98 -4.76 -11.22
CA ILE A 70 6.96 -5.65 -11.84
C ILE A 70 8.34 -5.40 -11.23
N GLY A 71 8.76 -4.12 -11.12
CA GLY A 71 10.05 -3.76 -10.53
C GLY A 71 10.20 -4.25 -9.09
N THR A 72 9.17 -4.11 -8.25
CA THR A 72 9.21 -4.59 -6.85
C THR A 72 9.26 -6.12 -6.76
N VAL A 73 8.46 -6.82 -7.56
CA VAL A 73 8.49 -8.31 -7.61
C VAL A 73 9.84 -8.82 -8.10
N LEU A 74 10.43 -8.17 -9.10
CA LEU A 74 11.78 -8.49 -9.58
C LEU A 74 12.84 -8.19 -8.52
N GLY A 75 12.73 -7.07 -7.81
CA GLY A 75 13.61 -6.76 -6.68
C GLY A 75 13.57 -7.84 -5.62
N LEU A 76 12.38 -8.27 -5.20
CA LEU A 76 12.23 -9.31 -4.17
C LEU A 76 12.70 -10.70 -4.63
N SER A 77 12.67 -11.00 -5.94
CA SER A 77 13.07 -12.32 -6.47
C SER A 77 14.54 -12.40 -6.88
N LEU A 78 15.06 -11.36 -7.54
CA LEU A 78 16.40 -11.32 -8.13
C LEU A 78 17.42 -10.60 -7.27
N ALA A 79 17.04 -9.58 -6.48
CA ALA A 79 18.02 -8.76 -5.77
C ALA A 79 18.79 -9.56 -4.70
N HIS A 80 18.20 -10.62 -4.14
CA HIS A 80 18.88 -11.52 -3.18
C HIS A 80 19.96 -12.41 -3.82
N GLN A 81 20.10 -12.37 -5.14
CA GLN A 81 21.02 -13.22 -5.92
C GLN A 81 22.07 -12.39 -6.66
N PHE A 82 22.04 -11.07 -6.48
CA PHE A 82 22.84 -10.13 -7.25
C PHE A 82 23.87 -9.45 -6.35
N ILE A 83 25.14 -9.50 -6.76
CA ILE A 83 26.26 -8.81 -6.12
C ILE A 83 26.44 -7.48 -6.83
N TRP A 84 26.17 -6.36 -6.15
CA TRP A 84 26.19 -5.03 -6.75
C TRP A 84 27.59 -4.41 -6.69
N PHE A 85 28.14 -4.00 -7.84
CA PHE A 85 29.46 -3.32 -7.88
C PHE A 85 29.44 -1.84 -7.45
N GLY A 86 28.28 -1.33 -7.03
CA GLY A 86 28.09 0.09 -6.72
C GLY A 86 27.05 0.36 -5.64
N GLU A 87 26.88 -0.53 -4.67
CA GLU A 87 25.85 -0.41 -3.62
C GLU A 87 25.88 0.97 -2.91
N VAL A 88 27.08 1.53 -2.73
CA VAL A 88 27.33 2.87 -2.18
C VAL A 88 26.75 4.00 -3.04
N ALA A 89 26.68 3.82 -4.37
CA ALA A 89 26.13 4.82 -5.29
C ALA A 89 24.60 4.73 -5.43
N TYR A 90 24.01 3.55 -5.23
CA TYR A 90 22.55 3.36 -5.36
C TYR A 90 21.77 3.85 -4.13
N GLY A 91 22.33 3.69 -2.92
CA GLY A 91 21.73 4.19 -1.68
C GLY A 91 21.30 5.68 -1.74
N PRO A 92 22.21 6.62 -2.04
CA PRO A 92 21.87 8.05 -2.11
C PRO A 92 20.92 8.35 -3.27
N LEU A 93 21.04 7.67 -4.41
CA LEU A 93 20.15 7.86 -5.55
C LEU A 93 18.70 7.47 -5.20
N ALA A 94 18.50 6.34 -4.54
CA ALA A 94 17.18 5.91 -4.11
C ALA A 94 16.57 6.85 -3.07
N TRP A 95 17.38 7.39 -2.17
CA TRP A 95 16.92 8.38 -1.20
C TRP A 95 16.51 9.70 -1.88
N LEU A 96 17.30 10.16 -2.86
CA LEU A 96 16.97 11.32 -3.68
C LEU A 96 15.69 11.11 -4.50
N LEU A 97 15.53 9.94 -5.11
CA LEU A 97 14.31 9.56 -5.82
C LEU A 97 13.11 9.53 -4.88
N PHE A 98 13.25 8.92 -3.70
CA PHE A 98 12.20 8.87 -2.69
C PHE A 98 11.76 10.29 -2.28
N LEU A 99 12.71 11.14 -1.87
CA LEU A 99 12.43 12.52 -1.45
C LEU A 99 11.85 13.37 -2.58
N GLY A 100 12.37 13.23 -3.81
CA GLY A 100 11.89 13.97 -4.98
C GLY A 100 10.50 13.53 -5.44
N LEU A 101 10.17 12.25 -5.34
CA LEU A 101 8.87 11.70 -5.76
C LEU A 101 7.79 11.81 -4.69
N LEU A 102 8.15 11.90 -3.41
CA LEU A 102 7.21 12.02 -2.31
C LEU A 102 6.20 13.18 -2.48
N PRO A 103 6.59 14.43 -2.82
CA PRO A 103 5.62 15.50 -3.04
C PRO A 103 4.72 15.26 -4.26
N VAL A 104 5.26 14.65 -5.32
CA VAL A 104 4.49 14.33 -6.54
C VAL A 104 3.43 13.28 -6.24
N ILE A 105 3.81 12.20 -5.55
CA ILE A 105 2.92 11.11 -5.15
C ILE A 105 1.88 11.61 -4.15
N ALA A 106 2.27 12.46 -3.21
CA ALA A 106 1.34 13.12 -2.29
C ALA A 106 0.29 13.93 -3.04
N ALA A 107 0.70 14.77 -4.00
CA ALA A 107 -0.22 15.56 -4.82
C ALA A 107 -1.19 14.68 -5.62
N ILE A 108 -0.70 13.60 -6.23
CA ILE A 108 -1.54 12.63 -6.97
C ILE A 108 -2.60 12.02 -6.04
N TRP A 109 -2.19 11.48 -4.90
CA TRP A 109 -3.11 10.90 -3.92
C TRP A 109 -4.08 11.94 -3.35
N PHE A 110 -3.64 13.19 -3.16
CA PHE A 110 -4.49 14.28 -2.66
C PHE A 110 -5.60 14.60 -3.67
N ILE A 111 -5.25 14.77 -4.94
CA ILE A 111 -6.22 15.02 -6.02
C ILE A 111 -7.20 13.85 -6.13
N ALA A 112 -6.68 12.62 -6.13
CA ALA A 112 -7.51 11.40 -6.17
C ALA A 112 -8.49 11.34 -4.98
N ALA A 113 -8.01 11.63 -3.76
CA ALA A 113 -8.82 11.66 -2.56
C ALA A 113 -9.89 12.76 -2.62
N ARG A 114 -9.59 13.95 -3.15
CA ARG A 114 -10.56 15.05 -3.31
C ARG A 114 -11.66 14.69 -4.30
N ILE A 115 -11.33 14.02 -5.41
CA ILE A 115 -12.30 13.52 -6.38
C ILE A 115 -13.19 12.44 -5.75
N ALA A 116 -12.62 11.55 -4.93
CA ALA A 116 -13.38 10.52 -4.21
C ALA A 116 -14.33 11.13 -3.16
N GLN A 117 -13.86 12.12 -2.40
CA GLN A 117 -14.65 12.83 -1.40
C GLN A 117 -15.84 13.59 -1.99
N ALA A 118 -15.73 14.11 -3.21
CA ALA A 118 -16.85 14.75 -3.91
C ALA A 118 -18.02 13.78 -4.19
N GLN A 119 -17.80 12.47 -4.07
CA GLN A 119 -18.80 11.43 -4.33
C GLN A 119 -19.35 10.78 -3.04
N GLU A 120 -18.62 10.84 -1.93
CA GLU A 120 -18.97 10.18 -0.67
C GLU A 120 -19.60 11.17 0.32
N SER A 121 -20.92 11.09 0.54
CA SER A 121 -21.66 11.98 1.44
C SER A 121 -21.56 11.62 2.94
N ARG A 122 -20.62 10.75 3.35
CA ARG A 122 -20.55 10.24 4.73
C ARG A 122 -19.23 10.61 5.43
N ALA A 123 -19.33 11.59 6.32
CA ALA A 123 -18.23 12.28 6.98
C ALA A 123 -17.59 11.56 8.20
N ARG A 124 -17.83 10.26 8.43
CA ARG A 124 -17.58 9.70 9.77
C ARG A 124 -16.12 9.32 10.11
N SER A 125 -15.16 9.46 9.19
CA SER A 125 -13.75 9.21 9.52
C SER A 125 -12.78 10.14 8.80
N TRP A 126 -13.13 11.43 8.67
CA TRP A 126 -12.27 12.42 8.01
C TRP A 126 -10.85 12.43 8.61
N ALA A 127 -10.75 12.49 9.95
CA ALA A 127 -9.46 12.53 10.64
C ALA A 127 -8.63 11.26 10.41
N GLY A 128 -9.20 10.06 10.60
CA GLY A 128 -8.46 8.80 10.39
C GLY A 128 -8.00 8.59 8.94
N ARG A 129 -8.81 9.05 7.97
CA ARG A 129 -8.47 8.91 6.54
C ARG A 129 -7.32 9.83 6.13
N TRP A 130 -7.26 11.06 6.66
CA TRP A 130 -6.23 12.04 6.29
C TRP A 130 -4.98 11.99 7.17
N LEU A 131 -5.10 11.67 8.45
CA LEU A 131 -3.95 11.64 9.37
C LEU A 131 -3.21 10.30 9.35
N VAL A 132 -3.87 9.19 8.99
CA VAL A 132 -3.28 7.85 9.05
C VAL A 132 -3.23 7.19 7.68
N ALA A 133 -4.38 7.00 7.04
CA ALA A 133 -4.43 6.24 5.79
C ALA A 133 -3.71 6.95 4.63
N TYR A 134 -3.96 8.24 4.44
CA TYR A 134 -3.33 9.04 3.39
C TYR A 134 -1.80 9.04 3.44
N PRO A 135 -1.13 9.44 4.55
CA PRO A 135 0.33 9.43 4.60
C PRO A 135 0.90 8.01 4.46
N ALA A 136 0.22 6.99 5.02
CA ALA A 136 0.65 5.60 4.86
C ALA A 136 0.66 5.17 3.38
N TRP A 137 -0.40 5.47 2.62
CA TRP A 137 -0.47 5.16 1.20
C TRP A 137 0.56 5.93 0.36
N VAL A 138 0.79 7.20 0.67
CA VAL A 138 1.79 8.04 0.00
C VAL A 138 3.19 7.48 0.23
N VAL A 139 3.56 7.19 1.48
CA VAL A 139 4.86 6.62 1.83
C VAL A 139 5.05 5.25 1.19
N LEU A 140 4.04 4.38 1.27
CA LEU A 140 4.12 3.03 0.67
C LEU A 140 4.32 3.11 -0.84
N SER A 141 3.56 3.98 -1.52
CA SER A 141 3.70 4.20 -2.97
C SER A 141 5.08 4.76 -3.32
N ALA A 142 5.59 5.74 -2.55
CA ALA A 142 6.91 6.32 -2.75
C ALA A 142 8.04 5.30 -2.52
N CYS A 143 7.93 4.44 -1.50
CA CYS A 143 8.85 3.34 -1.28
C CYS A 143 8.84 2.33 -2.45
N MET A 144 7.66 1.97 -2.97
CA MET A 144 7.59 1.06 -4.12
C MET A 144 8.28 1.66 -5.36
N VAL A 145 8.10 2.95 -5.63
CA VAL A 145 8.77 3.61 -6.77
C VAL A 145 10.28 3.72 -6.52
N ALA A 146 10.71 4.06 -5.31
CA ALA A 146 12.13 4.18 -4.97
C ALA A 146 12.87 2.84 -5.02
N THR A 147 12.18 1.74 -4.73
CA THR A 147 12.76 0.38 -4.75
C THR A 147 12.75 -0.26 -6.15
N ALA A 148 11.84 0.17 -7.04
CA ALA A 148 11.72 -0.38 -8.39
C ALA A 148 13.03 -0.35 -9.22
N PRO A 149 13.87 0.70 -9.17
CA PRO A 149 15.14 0.73 -9.90
C PRO A 149 16.05 -0.45 -9.63
N TRP A 150 16.11 -0.97 -8.39
CA TRP A 150 16.93 -2.16 -8.10
C TRP A 150 16.41 -3.41 -8.80
N GLY A 151 15.10 -3.62 -8.83
CA GLY A 151 14.53 -4.77 -9.53
C GLY A 151 14.74 -4.69 -11.04
N TRP A 152 14.60 -3.51 -11.62
CA TRP A 152 14.89 -3.29 -13.04
C TRP A 152 16.38 -3.42 -13.36
N ALA A 153 17.26 -2.88 -12.52
CA ALA A 153 18.69 -3.02 -12.70
C ALA A 153 19.13 -4.49 -12.54
N ALA A 154 18.55 -5.25 -11.61
CA ALA A 154 18.81 -6.68 -11.47
C ALA A 154 18.33 -7.45 -12.71
N LEU A 155 17.15 -7.14 -13.23
CA LEU A 155 16.64 -7.73 -14.46
C LEU A 155 17.54 -7.40 -15.65
N LEU A 156 17.95 -6.14 -15.80
CA LEU A 156 18.85 -5.71 -16.89
C LEU A 156 20.22 -6.36 -16.76
N GLY A 157 20.77 -6.45 -15.54
CA GLY A 157 22.03 -7.13 -15.28
C GLY A 157 21.98 -8.62 -15.59
N TRP A 158 20.84 -9.26 -15.31
CA TRP A 158 20.60 -10.66 -15.68
C TRP A 158 20.40 -10.84 -17.19
N ALA A 159 19.57 -10.00 -17.82
CA ALA A 159 19.20 -10.15 -19.23
C ALA A 159 20.31 -9.76 -20.21
N PHE A 160 21.16 -8.80 -19.85
CA PHE A 160 22.26 -8.31 -20.67
C PHE A 160 23.65 -8.70 -20.12
N GLY A 161 23.69 -9.52 -19.08
CA GLY A 161 24.94 -10.03 -18.54
C GLY A 161 25.57 -11.08 -19.48
N SER A 162 26.89 -11.20 -19.44
CA SER A 162 27.61 -12.28 -20.09
C SER A 162 27.87 -13.42 -19.10
N PRO A 163 27.80 -14.69 -19.55
CA PRO A 163 28.12 -15.82 -18.69
C PRO A 163 29.59 -15.76 -18.28
N ALA A 164 29.85 -15.77 -16.98
CA ALA A 164 31.19 -15.68 -16.42
C ALA A 164 31.35 -16.63 -15.23
N ARG A 165 32.61 -17.04 -14.99
CA ARG A 165 33.01 -17.74 -13.78
C ARG A 165 34.05 -16.89 -13.07
N VAL A 166 33.79 -16.59 -11.80
CA VAL A 166 34.60 -15.66 -11.03
C VAL A 166 34.88 -16.27 -9.67
N GLU A 167 36.14 -16.23 -9.24
CA GLU A 167 36.52 -16.61 -7.88
C GLU A 167 36.12 -15.47 -6.93
N VAL A 168 35.29 -15.80 -5.94
CA VAL A 168 34.84 -14.86 -4.90
C VAL A 168 35.27 -15.37 -3.53
N GLN A 169 35.56 -14.45 -2.61
CA GLN A 169 35.93 -14.81 -1.24
C GLN A 169 34.67 -14.90 -0.37
N VAL A 170 34.51 -16.01 0.36
CA VAL A 170 33.43 -16.15 1.34
C VAL A 170 33.81 -15.36 2.59
N THR A 171 33.06 -14.32 2.93
CA THR A 171 33.35 -13.51 4.14
C THR A 171 32.69 -14.07 5.38
N SER A 172 31.44 -14.54 5.26
CA SER A 172 30.73 -15.15 6.37
C SER A 172 29.74 -16.20 5.89
N VAL A 173 29.53 -17.20 6.75
CA VAL A 173 28.58 -18.28 6.53
C VAL A 173 27.70 -18.35 7.77
N GLU A 174 26.44 -17.93 7.64
CA GLU A 174 25.45 -18.01 8.69
C GLU A 174 24.57 -19.25 8.49
N GLN A 175 24.54 -20.13 9.49
CA GLN A 175 23.54 -21.20 9.56
C GLN A 175 22.31 -20.67 10.29
N ARG A 176 21.18 -20.58 9.58
CA ARG A 176 19.91 -20.17 10.17
C ARG A 176 19.02 -21.39 10.35
N HIS A 177 18.63 -21.69 11.57
CA HIS A 177 17.62 -22.70 11.86
C HIS A 177 16.22 -22.14 11.51
N ALA A 178 15.90 -22.04 10.21
CA ALA A 178 14.62 -21.51 9.74
C ALA A 178 13.68 -22.64 9.31
N ARG A 179 12.44 -22.64 9.84
CA ARG A 179 11.41 -23.65 9.56
C ARG A 179 10.92 -23.66 8.11
N ARG A 180 11.10 -22.59 7.33
CA ARG A 180 10.83 -22.51 5.88
C ARG A 180 11.66 -21.39 5.26
N GLY A 181 12.40 -21.69 4.18
CA GLY A 181 13.13 -20.71 3.38
C GLY A 181 14.58 -20.49 3.87
N CYS A 182 15.50 -21.25 3.28
CA CYS A 182 16.95 -21.17 3.43
C CYS A 182 17.58 -21.47 4.81
N ASN A 183 18.29 -22.59 4.91
CA ASN A 183 19.02 -22.98 6.13
C ASN A 183 20.44 -22.40 6.20
N HIS A 184 20.99 -22.01 5.04
CA HIS A 184 22.39 -21.61 4.89
C HIS A 184 22.49 -20.37 4.02
N THR A 185 22.98 -19.28 4.61
CA THR A 185 23.24 -18.04 3.90
C THR A 185 24.73 -17.70 3.96
N ALA A 186 25.31 -17.34 2.83
CA ALA A 186 26.70 -16.88 2.76
C ALA A 186 26.76 -15.44 2.24
N THR A 187 27.75 -14.70 2.72
CA THR A 187 28.15 -13.42 2.16
C THR A 187 29.46 -13.63 1.41
N PHE A 188 29.50 -13.11 0.19
CA PHE A 188 30.67 -13.13 -0.67
C PHE A 188 31.22 -11.72 -0.85
N GLU A 189 32.52 -11.60 -0.98
CA GLU A 189 33.21 -10.38 -1.37
C GLU A 189 33.89 -10.58 -2.72
N LEU A 190 33.68 -9.62 -3.62
CA LEU A 190 34.28 -9.58 -4.94
C LEU A 190 34.80 -8.16 -5.19
N GLN A 191 36.12 -8.02 -5.30
CA GLN A 191 36.78 -6.73 -5.59
C GLN A 191 36.39 -5.58 -4.64
N GLY A 192 36.21 -5.88 -3.34
CA GLY A 192 35.79 -4.90 -2.33
C GLY A 192 34.28 -4.60 -2.32
N ALA A 193 33.50 -5.18 -3.24
CA ALA A 193 32.04 -5.19 -3.16
C ALA A 193 31.57 -6.40 -2.37
N THR A 194 30.80 -6.16 -1.31
CA THR A 194 30.20 -7.23 -0.52
C THR A 194 28.80 -7.53 -1.05
N SER A 195 28.47 -8.81 -1.15
CA SER A 195 27.15 -9.26 -1.55
C SER A 195 26.20 -9.32 -0.35
N PHE A 196 24.92 -9.08 -0.64
CA PHE A 196 23.86 -9.37 0.31
C PHE A 196 23.77 -10.88 0.56
N ARG A 197 23.27 -11.27 1.75
CA ARG A 197 23.13 -12.69 2.17
C ARG A 197 22.49 -13.55 1.07
N ILE A 198 23.28 -14.40 0.42
CA ILE A 198 22.83 -15.30 -0.65
C ILE A 198 22.44 -16.64 -0.05
N CYS A 199 21.30 -17.17 -0.47
CA CYS A 199 20.87 -18.51 -0.07
C CYS A 199 21.64 -19.59 -0.83
N LEU A 200 22.34 -20.48 -0.12
CA LEU A 200 23.10 -21.59 -0.72
C LEU A 200 22.25 -22.81 -1.08
N HIS A 201 21.00 -22.86 -0.61
CA HIS A 201 20.13 -24.01 -0.81
C HIS A 201 19.86 -24.25 -2.32
N ARG A 202 20.23 -25.44 -2.83
CA ARG A 202 20.18 -25.86 -4.25
C ARG A 202 21.15 -25.16 -5.22
N ARG A 203 22.08 -24.34 -4.71
CA ARG A 203 23.08 -23.64 -5.54
C ARG A 203 24.51 -24.05 -5.26
N LEU A 204 24.74 -24.64 -4.08
CA LEU A 204 26.04 -25.16 -3.71
C LEU A 204 26.25 -26.52 -4.36
N GLU A 205 27.24 -26.58 -5.25
CA GLU A 205 27.82 -27.83 -5.73
C GLU A 205 29.10 -28.10 -4.93
N GLY A 206 29.12 -29.22 -4.20
CA GLY A 206 30.24 -29.61 -3.35
C GLY A 206 29.98 -29.47 -1.84
N ALA A 207 31.07 -29.46 -1.07
CA ALA A 207 31.02 -29.32 0.38
C ALA A 207 30.78 -27.86 0.80
N MET A 208 30.27 -27.66 2.02
CA MET A 208 30.05 -26.32 2.56
C MET A 208 31.38 -25.58 2.74
N PRO A 209 31.62 -24.45 2.06
CA PRO A 209 32.88 -23.73 2.16
C PRO A 209 33.02 -23.06 3.55
N PRO A 210 34.20 -23.09 4.18
CA PRO A 210 34.45 -22.33 5.39
C PRO A 210 34.53 -20.83 5.12
N ALA A 211 34.29 -20.00 6.14
CA ALA A 211 34.53 -18.56 6.01
C ALA A 211 36.03 -18.30 5.72
N GLY A 212 36.29 -17.36 4.81
CA GLY A 212 37.62 -17.00 4.33
C GLY A 212 38.09 -17.77 3.09
N SER A 213 37.45 -18.88 2.70
CA SER A 213 37.83 -19.63 1.50
C SER A 213 37.38 -18.92 0.22
N THR A 214 38.11 -19.14 -0.87
CA THR A 214 37.68 -18.76 -2.22
C THR A 214 36.82 -19.85 -2.83
N VAL A 215 35.73 -19.45 -3.47
CA VAL A 215 34.82 -20.34 -4.21
C VAL A 215 34.61 -19.82 -5.61
N GLU A 216 34.42 -20.74 -6.56
CA GLU A 216 34.15 -20.37 -7.95
C GLU A 216 32.65 -20.19 -8.15
N VAL A 217 32.23 -18.99 -8.49
CA VAL A 217 30.82 -18.67 -8.73
C VAL A 217 30.58 -18.52 -10.21
N SER A 218 29.57 -19.24 -10.71
CA SER A 218 29.09 -19.10 -12.09
C SER A 218 27.80 -18.28 -12.13
N GLY A 219 27.66 -17.46 -13.17
CA GLY A 219 26.43 -16.77 -13.46
C GLY A 219 26.61 -15.66 -14.50
N MET A 220 25.80 -14.60 -14.41
CA MET A 220 25.78 -13.52 -15.40
C MET A 220 26.49 -12.28 -14.85
N LEU A 221 27.61 -11.90 -15.45
CA LEU A 221 28.37 -10.71 -15.12
C LEU A 221 27.90 -9.54 -15.99
N SER A 222 27.61 -8.42 -15.34
CA SER A 222 27.23 -7.17 -16.00
C SER A 222 27.95 -5.99 -15.36
N TRP A 223 27.91 -4.83 -16.02
CA TRP A 223 28.43 -3.58 -15.46
C TRP A 223 27.72 -3.14 -14.17
N LEU A 224 26.51 -3.66 -13.91
CA LEU A 224 25.72 -3.37 -12.71
C LEU A 224 26.14 -4.27 -11.53
N GLY A 225 26.65 -5.47 -11.81
CA GLY A 225 26.91 -6.50 -10.81
C GLY A 225 26.98 -7.91 -11.38
N LEU A 226 27.16 -8.88 -10.48
CA LEU A 226 27.22 -10.30 -10.77
C LEU A 226 25.96 -11.01 -10.25
N TYR A 227 25.19 -11.62 -11.15
CA TYR A 227 24.09 -12.51 -10.78
C TYR A 227 24.63 -13.92 -10.55
N VAL A 228 24.38 -14.49 -9.37
CA VAL A 228 24.91 -15.78 -8.94
C VAL A 228 23.94 -16.91 -9.28
N GLU A 229 24.29 -17.79 -10.22
CA GLU A 229 23.50 -18.96 -10.58
C GLU A 229 23.90 -20.18 -9.75
N GLN A 230 25.18 -20.51 -9.73
CA GLN A 230 25.73 -21.65 -8.98
C GLN A 230 27.03 -21.28 -8.28
N VAL A 231 27.28 -21.96 -7.16
CA VAL A 231 28.48 -21.81 -6.34
C VAL A 231 29.18 -23.17 -6.33
N HIS A 232 30.38 -23.23 -6.90
CA HIS A 232 31.22 -24.41 -6.91
C HIS A 232 32.23 -24.28 -5.77
N ALA A 233 32.07 -25.12 -4.75
CA ALA A 233 33.05 -25.27 -3.69
C ALA A 233 34.02 -26.41 -4.06
N ARG A 234 35.31 -26.17 -3.83
CA ARG A 234 36.36 -27.18 -4.00
C ARG A 234 36.28 -28.27 -2.93
#